data_AF-A0A9Q4IFU1-F1
#
_entry.id   AF-A0A9Q4IFU1-F1
#
_cell.length_a   1.000
_cell.length_b   1.000
_cell.length_c   1.000
_cell.angle_alpha   90.00
_cell.angle_beta   90.00
_cell.angle_gamma   90.00
#
_symmetry.space_group_name_H-M   'P 1'
#
loop_
_entity.id
_entity.type
_entity.pdbx_description
1 polymer ?
#
loop_
_entity_poly.entity_id
_entity_poly.type
_entity_poly.pdbx_seq_one_letter_code
_entity_poly.pdbx_strand_id
1 'polypeptide(L)'
;MKLFLSPFKPLSYLATLAVLLVLVPLGRFYQGDGSLWTVFGGFALTVLFILAGAQWSALNQIGASFTTWMNSATLTSIVAAVALGVPTAASSIYNQFKSPYYQAYDLFLFTNGADVPWVDTNGTPYIMANAGQDTSSMAWTVLLHIAFFFVAAIVGVALGLVYASFGAGRGLITAFATFLIAVALYWATESHVDDWYTAAVGGVSAACLVTLAVSAVAFRNTRRFVR
;
A
#
# COMPACT_ATOMS: atom_id res chain seq x y z
N MET A 1 11.58 -9.30 -23.30
CA MET A 1 11.65 -8.56 -22.02
C MET A 1 11.61 -9.58 -20.89
N LYS A 2 12.63 -9.66 -20.03
CA LYS A 2 12.64 -10.60 -18.89
C LYS A 2 11.99 -9.91 -17.70
N LEU A 3 10.82 -10.43 -17.31
CA LEU A 3 10.02 -9.97 -16.18
C LEU A 3 10.85 -10.01 -14.89
N PHE A 4 10.55 -9.07 -13.99
CA PHE A 4 10.98 -8.93 -12.59
C PHE A 4 10.76 -10.19 -11.69
N LEU A 5 10.41 -11.33 -12.30
CA LEU A 5 10.26 -12.65 -11.70
C LEU A 5 11.16 -13.62 -12.49
N SER A 6 12.36 -13.92 -11.97
CA SER A 6 13.30 -14.91 -12.52
C SER A 6 12.68 -16.34 -12.50
N PRO A 7 13.10 -17.27 -13.38
CA PRO A 7 12.24 -18.28 -14.04
C PRO A 7 11.84 -19.52 -13.20
N PHE A 8 12.20 -19.61 -11.92
CA PHE A 8 12.03 -20.88 -11.20
C PHE A 8 10.70 -21.04 -10.45
N LYS A 9 9.95 -19.96 -10.14
CA LYS A 9 8.62 -20.08 -9.46
C LYS A 9 7.63 -18.93 -9.72
N PRO A 10 7.46 -18.41 -10.96
CA PRO A 10 6.51 -17.32 -11.23
C PRO A 10 5.07 -17.66 -10.79
N LEU A 11 4.69 -18.93 -10.87
CA LEU A 11 3.39 -19.42 -10.43
C LEU A 11 3.12 -19.14 -8.95
N SER A 12 4.11 -19.26 -8.06
CA SER A 12 3.92 -19.02 -6.62
C SER A 12 3.67 -17.55 -6.29
N TYR A 13 4.38 -16.64 -6.96
CA TYR A 13 4.16 -15.19 -6.81
C TYR A 13 2.82 -14.77 -7.38
N LEU A 14 2.47 -15.28 -8.57
CA LEU A 14 1.18 -15.00 -9.20
C LEU A 14 0.02 -15.60 -8.42
N ALA A 15 0.15 -16.81 -7.89
CA ALA A 15 -0.85 -17.43 -7.03
C ALA A 15 -1.05 -16.63 -5.74
N THR A 16 0.04 -16.20 -5.09
CA THR A 16 -0.07 -15.38 -3.87
C THR A 16 -0.71 -14.02 -4.18
N LEU A 17 -0.32 -13.37 -5.28
CA LEU A 17 -0.96 -12.13 -5.72
C LEU A 17 -2.45 -12.34 -6.03
N ALA A 18 -2.81 -13.42 -6.72
CA ALA A 18 -4.20 -13.76 -7.00
C ALA A 18 -5.02 -13.98 -5.71
N VAL A 19 -4.43 -14.65 -4.72
CA VAL A 19 -5.04 -14.81 -3.39
C VAL A 19 -5.24 -13.45 -2.72
N LEU A 20 -4.27 -12.53 -2.78
CA LEU A 20 -4.42 -11.16 -2.25
C LEU A 20 -5.50 -10.36 -2.97
N LEU A 21 -5.61 -10.48 -4.29
CA LEU A 21 -6.65 -9.82 -5.10
C LEU A 21 -8.07 -10.22 -4.69
N VAL A 22 -8.23 -11.40 -4.10
CA VAL A 22 -9.52 -11.88 -3.58
C VAL A 22 -9.66 -11.53 -2.11
N LEU A 23 -8.68 -11.87 -1.27
CA LEU A 23 -8.77 -11.72 0.18
C LEU A 23 -8.86 -10.26 0.62
N VAL A 24 -8.06 -9.36 0.06
CA VAL A 24 -7.98 -7.97 0.55
C VAL A 24 -9.28 -7.20 0.27
N PRO A 25 -9.87 -7.24 -0.93
CA PRO A 25 -11.15 -6.58 -1.18
C PRO A 25 -12.31 -7.29 -0.48
N LEU A 26 -12.34 -8.63 -0.45
CA LEU A 26 -13.48 -9.37 0.10
C LEU A 26 -13.48 -9.48 1.62
N GLY A 27 -12.31 -9.49 2.25
CA GLY A 27 -12.20 -9.57 3.71
C GLY A 27 -12.90 -8.41 4.43
N ARG A 28 -12.96 -7.23 3.78
CA ARG A 28 -13.67 -6.04 4.26
C ARG A 28 -15.15 -6.29 4.53
N PHE A 29 -15.78 -7.18 3.77
CA PHE A 29 -17.19 -7.55 3.96
C PHE A 29 -17.41 -8.48 5.15
N TYR A 30 -16.38 -9.16 5.63
CA TYR A 30 -16.48 -10.13 6.72
C TYR A 30 -16.36 -9.48 8.11
N GLN A 31 -15.48 -8.48 8.26
CA GLN A 31 -15.20 -7.84 9.55
C GLN A 31 -15.45 -6.32 9.59
N GLY A 32 -15.81 -5.68 8.48
CA GLY A 32 -16.12 -4.25 8.42
C GLY A 32 -14.93 -3.30 8.58
N ASP A 33 -13.73 -3.81 8.91
CA ASP A 33 -12.52 -3.00 9.11
C ASP A 33 -11.73 -2.79 7.81
N GLY A 34 -11.97 -1.68 7.11
CA GLY A 34 -11.28 -1.36 5.86
C GLY A 34 -9.77 -1.12 6.03
N SER A 35 -9.38 -0.53 7.15
CA SER A 35 -8.00 -0.14 7.43
C SER A 35 -7.09 -1.35 7.58
N LEU A 36 -7.49 -2.32 8.42
CA LEU A 36 -6.70 -3.52 8.68
C LEU A 36 -6.50 -4.35 7.43
N TRP A 37 -7.54 -4.52 6.60
CA TRP A 37 -7.42 -5.27 5.35
C TRP A 37 -6.47 -4.59 4.35
N THR A 38 -6.49 -3.25 4.26
CA THR A 38 -5.54 -2.51 3.41
C THR A 38 -4.12 -2.68 3.89
N VAL A 39 -3.88 -2.48 5.19
CA VAL A 39 -2.56 -2.61 5.80
C VAL A 39 -2.03 -4.03 5.65
N PHE A 40 -2.88 -5.06 5.87
CA PHE A 40 -2.54 -6.46 5.63
C PHE A 40 -2.14 -6.71 4.18
N GLY A 41 -2.92 -6.21 3.21
CA GLY A 41 -2.57 -6.28 1.79
C GLY A 41 -1.23 -5.62 1.48
N GLY A 42 -0.96 -4.46 2.10
CA GLY A 42 0.30 -3.74 1.97
C GLY A 42 1.48 -4.56 2.48
N PHE A 43 1.38 -5.10 3.69
CA PHE A 43 2.41 -5.98 4.26
C PHE A 43 2.68 -7.21 3.40
N ALA A 44 1.63 -7.91 2.96
CA ALA A 44 1.78 -9.09 2.12
C ALA A 44 2.45 -8.74 0.77
N LEU A 45 2.07 -7.60 0.18
CA LEU A 45 2.70 -7.12 -1.05
C LEU A 45 4.17 -6.74 -0.83
N THR A 46 4.49 -6.05 0.28
CA THR A 46 5.88 -5.77 0.67
C THR A 46 6.69 -7.06 0.76
N VAL A 47 6.20 -8.09 1.46
CA VAL A 47 6.90 -9.39 1.59
C VAL A 47 7.16 -10.02 0.23
N LEU A 48 6.17 -10.03 -0.67
CA LEU A 48 6.34 -10.56 -2.03
C LEU A 48 7.46 -9.82 -2.78
N PHE A 49 7.50 -8.49 -2.68
CA PHE A 49 8.51 -7.68 -3.34
C PHE A 49 9.89 -7.72 -2.63
N ILE A 50 9.96 -8.03 -1.33
CA ILE A 50 11.22 -8.39 -0.64
C ILE A 50 11.81 -9.64 -1.27
N LEU A 51 11.01 -10.69 -1.38
CA LEU A 51 11.45 -11.98 -1.91
C LEU A 51 11.90 -11.85 -3.38
N ALA A 52 11.19 -11.04 -4.18
CA ALA A 52 11.60 -10.71 -5.54
C ALA A 52 12.88 -9.86 -5.58
N GLY A 53 12.96 -8.82 -4.75
CA GLY A 53 14.12 -7.92 -4.64
C GLY A 53 15.40 -8.65 -4.23
N ALA A 54 15.29 -9.64 -3.33
CA ALA A 54 16.40 -10.46 -2.87
C ALA A 54 17.07 -11.27 -4.00
N GLN A 55 16.36 -11.52 -5.11
CA GLN A 55 16.90 -12.22 -6.29
C GLN A 55 17.89 -11.38 -7.10
N TRP A 56 18.06 -10.09 -6.76
CA TRP A 56 19.01 -9.20 -7.44
C TRP A 56 20.44 -9.78 -7.47
N SER A 57 20.89 -10.40 -6.37
CA SER A 57 22.23 -11.00 -6.30
C SER A 57 22.49 -12.06 -7.39
N ALA A 58 21.52 -12.96 -7.61
CA ALA A 58 21.60 -13.98 -8.64
C ALA A 58 21.53 -13.39 -10.07
N LEU A 59 20.70 -12.36 -10.27
CA LEU A 59 20.60 -11.65 -11.55
C LEU A 59 21.88 -10.88 -11.88
N ASN A 60 22.52 -10.28 -10.87
CA ASN A 60 23.79 -9.60 -11.01
C ASN A 60 24.92 -10.57 -11.41
N GLN A 61 24.94 -11.79 -10.85
CA GLN A 61 25.93 -12.81 -11.20
C GLN A 61 25.89 -13.24 -12.67
N ILE A 62 24.71 -13.20 -13.31
CA ILE A 62 24.55 -13.50 -14.74
C ILE A 62 24.66 -12.26 -15.64
N GLY A 63 25.15 -11.14 -15.10
CA GLY A 63 25.41 -9.91 -15.86
C GLY A 63 24.17 -9.11 -16.25
N ALA A 64 23.06 -9.22 -15.50
CA ALA A 64 21.86 -8.43 -15.78
C ALA A 64 22.08 -6.94 -15.48
N SER A 65 21.62 -6.07 -16.37
CA SER A 65 21.66 -4.62 -16.15
C SER A 65 20.75 -4.19 -14.99
N PHE A 66 21.31 -3.46 -14.02
CA PHE A 66 20.57 -2.91 -12.89
C PHE A 66 19.45 -1.96 -13.32
N THR A 67 19.72 -1.08 -14.28
CA THR A 67 18.72 -0.11 -14.78
C THR A 67 17.53 -0.83 -15.40
N THR A 68 17.79 -1.84 -16.24
CA THR A 68 16.73 -2.63 -16.87
C THR A 68 15.93 -3.41 -15.84
N TRP A 69 16.61 -3.99 -14.85
CA TRP A 69 15.97 -4.69 -13.75
C TRP A 69 15.08 -3.76 -12.92
N MET A 70 15.58 -2.59 -12.53
CA MET A 70 14.84 -1.61 -11.74
C MET A 70 13.63 -1.05 -12.51
N ASN A 71 13.78 -0.78 -13.81
CA ASN A 71 12.64 -0.36 -14.64
C ASN A 71 11.54 -1.43 -14.67
N SER A 72 11.92 -2.71 -14.75
CA SER A 72 10.95 -3.81 -14.64
C SER A 72 10.34 -3.90 -13.23
N ALA A 73 11.13 -3.68 -12.18
CA ALA A 73 10.67 -3.65 -10.79
C ALA A 73 9.58 -2.60 -10.57
N THR A 74 9.84 -1.38 -11.03
CA THR A 74 8.93 -0.26 -10.94
C THR A 74 7.66 -0.54 -11.72
N LEU A 75 7.76 -1.04 -12.97
CA LEU A 75 6.59 -1.36 -13.77
C LEU A 75 5.74 -2.46 -13.11
N THR A 76 6.35 -3.52 -12.61
CA THR A 76 5.63 -4.59 -11.90
C THR A 76 4.99 -4.08 -10.60
N SER A 77 5.66 -3.17 -9.88
CA SER A 77 5.11 -2.52 -8.69
C SER A 77 3.86 -1.69 -9.03
N ILE A 78 3.90 -0.92 -10.12
CA ILE A 78 2.74 -0.14 -10.61
C ILE A 78 1.59 -1.08 -10.96
N VAL A 79 1.85 -2.13 -11.74
CA VAL A 79 0.80 -3.08 -12.15
C VAL A 79 0.17 -3.77 -10.95
N ALA A 80 0.97 -4.26 -10.00
CA ALA A 80 0.46 -4.90 -8.79
C ALA A 80 -0.35 -3.92 -7.91
N ALA A 81 0.13 -2.68 -7.79
CA ALA A 81 -0.55 -1.63 -7.03
C ALA A 81 -1.90 -1.24 -7.64
N VAL A 82 -1.99 -1.14 -8.97
CA VAL A 82 -3.26 -0.89 -9.66
C VAL A 82 -4.19 -2.10 -9.52
N ALA A 83 -3.67 -3.31 -9.76
CA ALA A 83 -4.46 -4.53 -9.71
C ALA A 83 -5.07 -4.77 -8.31
N LEU A 84 -4.34 -4.46 -7.25
CA LEU A 84 -4.82 -4.60 -5.87
C LEU A 84 -5.57 -3.36 -5.38
N GLY A 85 -5.10 -2.16 -5.72
CA GLY A 85 -5.64 -0.89 -5.25
C GLY A 85 -7.04 -0.60 -5.75
N VAL A 86 -7.30 -0.80 -7.03
CA VAL A 86 -8.62 -0.55 -7.64
C VAL A 86 -9.74 -1.38 -7.00
N PRO A 87 -9.65 -2.73 -6.92
CA PRO A 87 -10.73 -3.52 -6.31
C PRO A 87 -10.84 -3.29 -4.80
N THR A 88 -9.72 -3.00 -4.11
CA THR A 88 -9.74 -2.66 -2.68
C THR A 88 -10.48 -1.35 -2.43
N ALA A 89 -10.20 -0.31 -3.23
CA ALA A 89 -10.91 0.96 -3.19
C ALA A 89 -12.38 0.82 -3.59
N ALA A 90 -12.69 0.01 -4.61
CA ALA A 90 -14.08 -0.26 -5.00
C ALA A 90 -14.87 -0.93 -3.87
N SER A 91 -14.26 -1.88 -3.15
CA SER A 91 -14.84 -2.49 -1.95
C SER A 91 -15.06 -1.45 -0.84
N SER A 92 -14.07 -0.59 -0.60
CA SER A 92 -14.16 0.52 0.37
C SER A 92 -15.35 1.46 0.07
N ILE A 93 -15.42 1.96 -1.16
CA ILE A 93 -16.49 2.84 -1.65
C ILE A 93 -17.86 2.15 -1.52
N TYR A 94 -17.94 0.87 -1.92
CA TYR A 94 -19.19 0.12 -1.80
C TYR A 94 -19.66 -0.02 -0.34
N ASN A 95 -18.74 -0.30 0.59
CA ASN A 95 -19.09 -0.40 2.01
C ASN A 95 -19.51 0.96 2.59
N GLN A 96 -18.91 2.06 2.16
CA GLN A 96 -19.36 3.41 2.52
C GLN A 96 -20.77 3.72 2.03
N PHE A 97 -21.10 3.33 0.79
CA PHE A 97 -22.46 3.46 0.28
C PHE A 97 -23.49 2.61 1.03
N LYS A 98 -23.07 1.48 1.59
CA LYS A 98 -23.94 0.57 2.35
C LYS A 98 -24.11 0.99 3.81
N SER A 99 -23.11 1.64 4.38
CA SER A 99 -23.14 2.09 5.77
C SER A 99 -22.30 3.37 5.89
N PRO A 100 -22.90 4.51 6.24
CA PRO A 100 -22.16 5.76 6.38
C PRO A 100 -21.23 5.75 7.60
N TYR A 101 -21.32 4.74 8.46
CA TYR A 101 -20.39 4.48 9.56
C TYR A 101 -19.07 3.87 9.09
N TYR A 102 -18.99 3.36 7.86
CA TYR A 102 -17.79 2.68 7.36
C TYR A 102 -16.56 3.61 7.33
N GLN A 103 -16.76 4.91 7.15
CA GLN A 103 -15.70 5.93 7.22
C GLN A 103 -14.87 5.87 8.52
N ALA A 104 -15.47 5.45 9.64
CA ALA A 104 -14.76 5.33 10.92
C ALA A 104 -13.83 4.10 10.97
N TYR A 105 -14.02 3.14 10.06
CA TYR A 105 -13.29 1.89 10.01
C TYR A 105 -12.30 1.81 8.83
N ASP A 106 -12.26 2.84 7.96
CA ASP A 106 -11.37 2.87 6.80
C ASP A 106 -10.62 4.19 6.66
N LEU A 107 -9.38 4.21 7.16
CA LEU A 107 -8.45 5.33 7.07
C LEU A 107 -8.06 5.69 5.63
N PHE A 108 -8.29 4.78 4.67
CA PHE A 108 -7.97 4.98 3.26
C PHE A 108 -9.16 5.47 2.44
N LEU A 109 -10.32 5.65 3.06
CA LEU A 109 -11.53 6.18 2.44
C LEU A 109 -11.57 7.71 2.53
N PHE A 110 -11.78 8.38 1.40
CA PHE A 110 -12.11 9.81 1.40
C PHE A 110 -13.61 10.01 1.47
N THR A 111 -14.05 10.91 2.33
CA THR A 111 -15.38 11.50 2.26
C THR A 111 -15.28 12.92 1.73
N ASN A 112 -16.38 13.46 1.20
CA ASN A 112 -16.46 14.83 0.72
C ASN A 112 -16.88 15.83 1.82
N GLY A 113 -17.01 15.36 3.07
CA GLY A 113 -17.46 16.18 4.19
C GLY A 113 -18.93 16.58 4.16
N ALA A 114 -19.71 16.07 3.19
CA ALA A 114 -21.15 16.32 3.16
C ALA A 114 -21.88 15.39 4.12
N ASP A 115 -22.94 15.93 4.70
CA ASP A 115 -23.86 15.21 5.57
C ASP A 115 -24.78 14.28 4.75
N VAL A 116 -25.03 13.08 5.28
CA VAL A 116 -25.84 12.05 4.61
C VAL A 116 -27.07 11.72 5.46
N PRO A 117 -28.28 11.82 4.91
CA PRO A 117 -29.48 11.31 5.57
C PRO A 117 -29.38 9.79 5.78
N TRP A 118 -29.60 9.34 7.00
CA TRP A 118 -29.58 7.93 7.36
C TRP A 118 -30.76 7.57 8.25
N VAL A 119 -31.01 6.27 8.39
CA VAL A 119 -32.07 5.72 9.23
C VAL A 119 -31.42 4.81 10.25
N ASP A 120 -31.66 5.07 11.54
CA ASP A 120 -31.10 4.26 12.62
C ASP A 120 -31.70 2.84 12.63
N THR A 121 -31.19 1.98 13.52
CA THR A 121 -31.69 0.60 13.66
C THR A 121 -33.16 0.53 14.08
N ASN A 122 -33.72 1.60 14.64
CA ASN A 122 -35.10 1.72 15.08
C ASN A 122 -36.02 2.38 14.04
N GLY A 123 -35.52 2.72 12.85
CA GLY A 123 -36.28 3.37 11.78
C GLY A 123 -36.36 4.89 11.88
N THR A 124 -35.65 5.52 12.82
CA THR A 124 -35.65 6.97 13.03
C THR A 124 -34.68 7.64 12.06
N PRO A 125 -35.14 8.58 11.21
CA PRO A 125 -34.25 9.36 10.36
C PRO A 125 -33.35 10.28 11.19
N TYR A 126 -32.08 10.33 10.84
CA TYR A 126 -31.11 11.29 11.37
C TYR A 126 -30.09 11.65 10.29
N ILE A 127 -29.19 12.59 10.60
CA ILE A 127 -28.13 13.01 9.69
C ILE A 127 -26.79 12.46 10.18
N MET A 128 -26.12 11.69 9.33
CA MET A 128 -24.75 11.29 9.58
C MET A 128 -23.81 12.38 9.06
N ALA A 129 -23.07 12.99 9.97
CA ALA A 129 -22.14 14.04 9.62
C ALA A 129 -20.99 13.50 8.75
N ASN A 130 -20.62 14.26 7.71
CA ASN A 130 -19.39 14.08 6.93
C ASN A 130 -19.19 12.74 6.21
N ALA A 131 -20.26 11.95 6.08
CA ALA A 131 -20.20 10.61 5.52
C ALA A 131 -20.35 10.57 3.99
N GLY A 132 -20.57 11.71 3.35
CA GLY A 132 -20.85 11.78 1.93
C GLY A 132 -19.67 11.34 1.07
N GLN A 133 -19.99 10.80 -0.11
CA GLN A 133 -19.03 10.60 -1.19
C GLN A 133 -19.60 11.12 -2.50
N ASP A 134 -18.74 11.77 -3.26
CA ASP A 134 -18.94 12.21 -4.64
C ASP A 134 -17.86 11.58 -5.54
N THR A 135 -17.94 11.85 -6.84
CA THR A 135 -16.96 11.31 -7.80
C THR A 135 -15.52 11.70 -7.45
N SER A 136 -15.30 12.88 -6.87
CA SER A 136 -13.96 13.35 -6.53
C SER A 136 -13.36 12.59 -5.34
N SER A 137 -14.10 12.46 -4.24
CA SER A 137 -13.69 11.66 -3.07
C SER A 137 -13.53 10.17 -3.39
N MET A 138 -14.35 9.61 -4.28
CA MET A 138 -14.16 8.25 -4.79
C MET A 138 -12.85 8.12 -5.59
N ALA A 139 -12.55 9.07 -6.48
CA ALA A 139 -11.30 9.06 -7.24
C ALA A 139 -10.07 9.18 -6.31
N TRP A 140 -10.14 10.04 -5.29
CA TRP A 140 -9.09 10.16 -4.29
C TRP A 140 -8.89 8.90 -3.47
N THR A 141 -9.97 8.21 -3.10
CA THR A 141 -9.92 6.89 -2.44
C THR A 141 -9.16 5.89 -3.31
N VAL A 142 -9.47 5.80 -4.61
CA VAL A 142 -8.77 4.91 -5.55
C VAL A 142 -7.29 5.27 -5.65
N LEU A 143 -6.96 6.54 -5.84
CA LEU A 143 -5.58 7.01 -5.97
C LEU A 143 -4.76 6.73 -4.71
N LEU A 144 -5.34 6.91 -3.52
CA LEU A 144 -4.66 6.63 -2.26
C LEU A 144 -4.33 5.15 -2.08
N HIS A 145 -5.28 4.25 -2.40
CA HIS A 145 -5.02 2.82 -2.36
C HIS A 145 -3.92 2.41 -3.34
N ILE A 146 -3.96 2.93 -4.57
CA ILE A 146 -2.91 2.67 -5.58
C ILE A 146 -1.55 3.19 -5.06
N ALA A 147 -1.50 4.42 -4.54
CA ALA A 147 -0.27 5.01 -4.02
C ALA A 147 0.29 4.20 -2.85
N PHE A 148 -0.55 3.80 -1.90
CA PHE A 148 -0.16 2.99 -0.76
C PHE A 148 0.42 1.64 -1.18
N PHE A 149 -0.27 0.90 -2.05
CA PHE A 149 0.25 -0.40 -2.52
C PHE A 149 1.51 -0.24 -3.40
N PHE A 150 1.62 0.84 -4.15
CA PHE A 150 2.83 1.13 -4.92
C PHE A 150 4.02 1.36 -3.98
N VAL A 151 3.84 2.17 -2.94
CA VAL A 151 4.88 2.40 -1.92
C VAL A 151 5.23 1.10 -1.22
N ALA A 152 4.24 0.30 -0.81
CA ALA A 152 4.45 -0.99 -0.16
C ALA A 152 5.30 -1.95 -1.03
N ALA A 153 5.04 -1.99 -2.34
CA ALA A 153 5.82 -2.77 -3.29
C ALA A 153 7.26 -2.24 -3.42
N ILE A 154 7.46 -0.93 -3.59
CA ILE A 154 8.78 -0.30 -3.73
C ILE A 154 9.63 -0.49 -2.47
N VAL A 155 9.03 -0.38 -1.28
CA VAL A 155 9.69 -0.71 0.00
C VAL A 155 10.16 -2.15 0.00
N GLY A 156 9.31 -3.06 -0.47
CA GLY A 156 9.67 -4.47 -0.58
C GLY A 156 10.91 -4.65 -1.46
N VAL A 157 10.93 -4.02 -2.64
CA VAL A 157 12.11 -4.06 -3.54
C VAL A 157 13.35 -3.53 -2.83
N ALA A 158 13.26 -2.36 -2.17
CA ALA A 158 14.37 -1.74 -1.48
C ALA A 158 14.93 -2.62 -0.36
N LEU A 159 14.06 -3.17 0.49
CA LEU A 159 14.45 -4.07 1.58
C LEU A 159 15.07 -5.37 1.07
N GLY A 160 14.49 -6.00 0.05
CA GLY A 160 15.05 -7.19 -0.58
C GLY A 160 16.44 -6.93 -1.18
N LEU A 161 16.61 -5.77 -1.80
CA LEU A 161 17.86 -5.34 -2.40
C LEU A 161 18.92 -5.00 -1.35
N VAL A 162 18.56 -4.34 -0.24
CA VAL A 162 19.46 -4.10 0.89
C VAL A 162 19.90 -5.42 1.51
N TYR A 163 18.96 -6.36 1.71
CA TYR A 163 19.26 -7.70 2.19
C TYR A 163 20.28 -8.42 1.28
N ALA A 164 20.04 -8.42 -0.03
CA ALA A 164 20.90 -9.08 -1.00
C ALA A 164 22.28 -8.41 -1.16
N SER A 165 22.38 -7.10 -0.95
CA SER A 165 23.61 -6.33 -1.22
C SER A 165 24.48 -6.12 0.02
N PHE A 166 23.88 -6.06 1.22
CA PHE A 166 24.56 -5.63 2.44
C PHE A 166 24.31 -6.54 3.65
N GLY A 167 23.57 -7.64 3.48
CA GLY A 167 23.28 -8.61 4.54
C GLY A 167 22.10 -8.23 5.45
N ALA A 168 21.66 -9.20 6.27
CA ALA A 168 20.42 -9.13 7.04
C ALA A 168 20.35 -7.96 8.04
N GLY A 169 21.46 -7.58 8.67
CA GLY A 169 21.49 -6.53 9.69
C GLY A 169 21.10 -5.14 9.16
N ARG A 170 21.58 -4.77 7.96
CA ARG A 170 21.21 -3.48 7.32
C ARG A 170 19.79 -3.52 6.75
N GLY A 171 19.34 -4.68 6.27
CA GLY A 171 17.94 -4.87 5.84
C GLY A 171 16.95 -4.63 6.98
N LEU A 172 17.24 -5.19 8.16
CA LEU A 172 16.44 -5.02 9.38
C LEU A 172 16.42 -3.57 9.87
N ILE A 173 17.58 -2.88 9.92
CA ILE A 173 17.64 -1.48 10.33
C ILE A 173 16.83 -0.59 9.38
N THR A 174 16.89 -0.85 8.07
CA THR A 174 16.15 -0.08 7.07
C THR A 174 14.64 -0.35 7.16
N ALA A 175 14.24 -1.59 7.40
CA ALA A 175 12.83 -1.96 7.62
C ALA A 175 12.28 -1.31 8.90
N PHE A 176 13.05 -1.37 9.98
CA PHE A 176 12.68 -0.80 11.27
C PHE A 176 12.62 0.73 11.24
N ALA A 177 13.58 1.40 10.60
CA ALA A 177 13.55 2.85 10.42
C ALA A 177 12.35 3.30 9.57
N THR A 178 12.08 2.58 8.47
CA THR A 178 10.90 2.85 7.62
C THR A 178 9.60 2.68 8.40
N PHE A 179 9.48 1.60 9.18
CA PHE A 179 8.32 1.35 10.03
C PHE A 179 8.14 2.42 11.11
N LEU A 180 9.20 2.77 11.85
CA LEU A 180 9.15 3.80 12.88
C LEU A 180 8.78 5.17 12.33
N ILE A 181 9.28 5.53 11.14
CA ILE A 181 8.95 6.80 10.50
C ILE A 181 7.48 6.80 10.05
N ALA A 182 6.98 5.71 9.48
CA ALA A 182 5.58 5.58 9.10
C ALA A 182 4.64 5.67 10.31
N VAL A 183 4.99 5.01 11.42
CA VAL A 183 4.25 5.07 12.69
C VAL A 183 4.30 6.49 13.28
N ALA A 184 5.48 7.13 13.32
CA ALA A 184 5.61 8.48 13.85
C ALA A 184 4.83 9.52 13.02
N LEU A 185 4.79 9.37 11.69
CA LEU A 185 4.02 10.23 10.80
C LEU A 185 2.51 10.02 10.94
N TYR A 186 2.08 8.77 11.13
CA TYR A 186 0.68 8.44 11.47
C TYR A 186 0.26 9.14 12.76
N TRP A 187 1.01 8.96 13.85
CA TRP A 187 0.71 9.58 15.14
C TRP A 187 0.74 11.11 15.11
N ALA A 188 1.70 11.71 14.41
CA ALA A 188 1.82 13.17 14.33
C ALA A 188 0.71 13.85 13.50
N THR A 189 0.02 13.09 12.65
CA THR A 189 -1.06 13.63 11.80
C THR A 189 -2.44 13.31 12.34
N GLU A 190 -2.61 12.17 13.02
CA GLU A 190 -3.85 11.83 13.73
C GLU A 190 -4.04 12.71 14.98
N SER A 191 -2.97 13.12 15.67
CA SER A 191 -3.03 13.97 16.88
C SER A 191 -3.50 15.41 16.66
N HIS A 192 -3.80 15.81 15.42
CA HIS A 192 -4.29 17.16 15.06
C HIS A 192 -5.65 17.14 14.36
N VAL A 193 -6.31 15.99 14.27
CA VAL A 193 -7.67 15.89 13.75
C VAL A 193 -8.63 15.83 14.94
N ASP A 194 -8.91 17.00 15.51
CA ASP A 194 -10.12 17.17 16.32
C ASP A 194 -11.33 16.92 15.41
N ASP A 195 -12.23 16.04 15.86
CA ASP A 195 -13.51 15.68 15.25
C ASP A 195 -13.45 15.07 13.84
N TRP A 196 -13.70 13.76 13.74
CA TRP A 196 -14.35 12.98 12.65
C TRP A 196 -14.29 13.49 11.18
N TYR A 197 -13.25 14.22 10.79
CA TYR A 197 -13.11 14.82 9.48
C TYR A 197 -11.87 14.27 8.81
N THR A 198 -12.12 13.74 7.61
CA THR A 198 -11.16 13.57 6.53
C THR A 198 -9.98 12.65 6.84
N ALA A 199 -10.07 11.45 6.26
CA ALA A 199 -9.01 10.52 5.90
C ALA A 199 -7.60 10.91 6.37
N ALA A 200 -6.88 9.97 7.00
CA ALA A 200 -5.49 10.09 7.46
C ALA A 200 -4.45 10.38 6.35
N VAL A 201 -4.88 10.92 5.22
CA VAL A 201 -4.21 11.29 3.98
C VAL A 201 -2.97 12.12 4.21
N GLY A 202 -3.01 13.12 5.10
CA GLY A 202 -1.81 13.88 5.45
C GLY A 202 -0.71 12.96 5.96
N GLY A 203 -1.06 12.08 6.91
CA GLY A 203 -0.17 11.08 7.50
C GLY A 203 0.28 10.02 6.53
N VAL A 204 -0.66 9.38 5.85
CA VAL A 204 -0.39 8.31 4.89
C VAL A 204 0.43 8.83 3.71
N SER A 205 0.12 10.01 3.18
CA SER A 205 0.88 10.60 2.07
C SER A 205 2.29 11.02 2.51
N ALA A 206 2.43 11.64 3.68
CA ALA A 206 3.74 11.99 4.23
C ALA A 206 4.58 10.72 4.51
N ALA A 207 3.98 9.69 5.10
CA ALA A 207 4.61 8.39 5.32
C ALA A 207 5.06 7.77 4.00
N CYS A 208 4.21 7.82 2.96
CA CYS A 208 4.55 7.34 1.63
C CYS A 208 5.75 8.09 1.03
N LEU A 209 5.76 9.42 1.08
CA LEU A 209 6.84 10.25 0.55
C LEU A 209 8.17 10.00 1.26
N VAL A 210 8.18 9.95 2.59
CA VAL A 210 9.41 9.71 3.35
C VAL A 210 9.93 8.29 3.10
N THR A 211 9.03 7.33 3.05
CA THR A 211 9.35 5.93 2.74
C THR A 211 9.95 5.76 1.35
N LEU A 212 9.42 6.48 0.35
CA LEU A 212 10.00 6.53 -0.99
C LEU A 212 11.39 7.17 -0.99
N ALA A 213 11.60 8.25 -0.22
CA ALA A 213 12.90 8.90 -0.12
C ALA A 213 13.96 7.96 0.48
N VAL A 214 13.64 7.23 1.55
CA VAL A 214 14.52 6.22 2.14
C VAL A 214 14.82 5.10 1.15
N SER A 215 13.80 4.61 0.43
CA SER A 215 13.95 3.58 -0.60
C SER A 215 14.87 4.04 -1.74
N ALA A 216 14.75 5.29 -2.17
CA ALA A 216 15.61 5.88 -3.19
C ALA A 216 17.09 5.94 -2.77
N VAL A 217 17.37 6.23 -1.49
CA VAL A 217 18.74 6.18 -0.93
C VAL A 217 19.29 4.75 -0.99
N ALA A 218 18.50 3.75 -0.61
CA ALA A 218 18.88 2.33 -0.73
C ALA A 218 19.22 1.96 -2.19
N PHE A 219 18.38 2.31 -3.15
CA PHE A 219 18.64 2.05 -4.57
C PHE A 219 19.91 2.72 -5.09
N ARG A 220 20.12 4.00 -4.72
CA ARG A 220 21.33 4.75 -5.10
C ARG A 220 22.58 4.10 -4.55
N ASN A 221 22.54 3.64 -3.30
CA ASN A 221 23.69 2.99 -2.66
C ASN A 221 24.03 1.67 -3.34
N THR A 222 23.05 0.81 -3.62
CA THR A 222 23.33 -0.46 -4.32
C THR A 222 23.84 -0.25 -5.74
N ARG A 223 23.29 0.72 -6.50
CA ARG A 223 23.77 1.00 -7.86
C ARG A 223 25.27 1.32 -7.92
N ARG A 224 25.85 1.92 -6.86
CA ARG A 224 27.29 2.21 -6.79
C ARG A 224 28.18 0.97 -6.69
N PHE A 225 27.63 -0.17 -6.26
CA PHE A 225 28.38 -1.42 -6.06
C PHE A 225 28.15 -2.44 -7.18
N VAL A 226 27.35 -2.10 -8.19
CA VAL A 226 27.04 -2.93 -9.35
C VAL A 226 27.78 -2.36 -10.55
N ARG A 227 28.53 -3.20 -11.29
CA ARG A 227 29.15 -2.86 -12.58
C ARG A 227 28.22 -3.23 -13.72
#